data_AF-A0A2V7EUB4-F1
#
_entry.id   AF-A0A2V7EUB4-F1
#
_cell.length_a   1.000
_cell.length_b   1.000
_cell.length_c   1.000
_cell.angle_alpha   90.00
_cell.angle_beta   90.00
_cell.angle_gamma   90.00
#
_symmetry.space_group_name_H-M   'P 1'
#
loop_
_entity.id
_entity.type
_entity.pdbx_description
1 polymer ?
#
loop_
_entity_poly.entity_id
_entity_poly.type
_entity_poly.pdbx_seq_one_letter_code
_entity_poly.pdbx_strand_id
1 'polypeptide(L)'
;MRQCWTGAPFDFAGQFHSADRLHVRPRPVQRPHPPLFIAANSEESVLSAARLGLPTLSSFFVPVPELQRRRRLYRDTAPRRRCAQPSPRS
;
A
#
# COMPACT_ATOMS: atom_id res chain seq x y z
N MET A 1 0.10 -10.99 1.09
CA MET A 1 0.86 -10.26 0.04
C MET A 1 2.36 -10.25 0.27
N ARG A 2 2.96 -9.55 1.26
CA ARG A 2 4.44 -9.41 1.35
C ARG A 2 5.25 -10.71 1.22
N GLN A 3 4.73 -11.83 1.74
CA GLN A 3 5.39 -13.14 1.68
C GLN A 3 5.60 -13.65 0.25
N CYS A 4 4.72 -13.31 -0.70
CA CYS A 4 4.83 -13.78 -2.09
C CYS A 4 6.05 -13.22 -2.84
N TRP A 5 6.65 -12.14 -2.35
CA TRP A 5 7.82 -11.52 -2.97
C TRP A 5 9.15 -11.91 -2.34
N THR A 6 9.14 -12.79 -1.34
CA THR A 6 10.36 -13.32 -0.72
C THR A 6 11.11 -14.27 -1.67
N GLY A 7 10.38 -14.90 -2.59
CA GLY A 7 10.91 -15.91 -3.53
C GLY A 7 10.96 -17.33 -2.96
N ALA A 8 10.52 -17.53 -1.71
CA ALA A 8 10.32 -18.83 -1.09
C ALA A 8 8.84 -19.25 -1.13
N PRO A 9 8.52 -20.56 -1.12
CA PRO A 9 7.16 -21.03 -0.87
C PRO A 9 6.64 -20.54 0.48
N PHE A 10 5.34 -20.27 0.58
CA PHE A 10 4.70 -19.84 1.82
C PHE A 10 3.27 -20.40 1.95
N ASP A 11 2.81 -20.51 3.19
CA ASP A 11 1.43 -20.86 3.53
C ASP A 11 0.65 -19.59 3.92
N PHE A 12 -0.63 -19.53 3.58
CA PHE A 12 -1.51 -18.43 3.94
C PHE A 12 -2.89 -18.96 4.32
N ALA A 13 -3.38 -18.57 5.50
CA ALA A 13 -4.73 -18.85 5.94
C ALA A 13 -5.42 -17.52 6.29
N GLY A 14 -6.23 -17.02 5.37
CA GLY A 14 -7.04 -15.82 5.55
C GLY A 14 -8.53 -16.16 5.57
N GLN A 15 -9.35 -15.17 5.95
CA GLN A 15 -10.80 -15.32 6.00
C GLN A 15 -11.43 -15.65 4.62
N PHE A 16 -10.87 -15.10 3.54
CA PHE A 16 -11.43 -15.23 2.20
C PHE A 16 -10.62 -16.13 1.26
N HIS A 17 -9.35 -16.36 1.59
CA HIS A 17 -8.43 -17.14 0.76
C HIS A 17 -7.48 -17.94 1.64
N SER A 18 -7.19 -19.16 1.23
CA SER A 18 -6.14 -20.00 1.78
C SER A 18 -5.23 -20.50 0.67
N ALA A 19 -3.98 -20.79 1.00
CA ALA A 19 -3.01 -21.38 0.09
C ALA A 19 -1.96 -22.16 0.88
N ASP A 20 -1.63 -23.36 0.39
CA ASP A 20 -0.61 -24.22 0.98
C ASP A 20 0.57 -24.33 0.01
N ARG A 21 1.78 -24.08 0.51
CA ARG A 21 3.08 -24.12 -0.20
C ARG A 21 3.07 -23.33 -1.50
N LEU A 22 2.39 -22.19 -1.53
CA LEU A 22 2.28 -21.35 -2.72
C LEU A 22 3.64 -20.73 -3.06
N HIS A 23 4.06 -20.86 -4.32
CA HIS A 23 5.31 -20.30 -4.82
C HIS A 23 5.06 -19.32 -5.98
N VAL A 24 5.23 -18.03 -5.72
CA VAL A 24 5.01 -16.98 -6.73
C VAL A 24 6.30 -16.72 -7.50
N ARG A 25 6.24 -16.86 -8.83
CA ARG A 25 7.35 -16.66 -9.76
C ARG A 25 6.93 -15.77 -10.95
N PRO A 26 7.86 -14.96 -11.52
CA PRO A 26 9.24 -14.75 -11.07
C PRO A 26 9.30 -13.88 -9.80
N ARG A 27 10.47 -13.87 -9.13
CA ARG A 27 10.69 -12.95 -8.01
C ARG A 27 10.81 -11.52 -8.56
N PRO A 28 10.15 -10.51 -7.94
CA PRO A 28 10.36 -9.13 -8.33
C PRO A 28 11.82 -8.68 -8.16
N VAL A 29 12.28 -7.81 -9.06
CA VAL A 29 13.63 -7.24 -9.00
C VAL A 29 13.75 -6.25 -7.82
N GLN A 30 12.68 -5.49 -7.55
CA GLN A 30 12.65 -4.47 -6.50
C GLN A 30 12.64 -5.09 -5.10
N ARG A 31 13.45 -4.52 -4.20
CA ARG A 31 13.58 -4.94 -2.78
C ARG A 31 13.04 -3.86 -1.83
N PRO A 32 12.45 -4.23 -0.68
CA PRO A 32 12.11 -5.61 -0.28
C PRO A 32 10.94 -6.20 -1.09
N HIS A 33 10.16 -5.33 -1.73
CA HIS A 33 9.07 -5.66 -2.65
C HIS A 33 8.81 -4.44 -3.55
N PRO A 34 8.05 -4.58 -4.64
CA PRO A 34 7.60 -3.43 -5.42
C PRO A 34 6.88 -2.38 -4.56
N PRO A 35 7.03 -1.08 -4.83
CA PRO A 35 6.23 -0.05 -4.18
C PRO A 35 4.73 -0.31 -4.37
N LEU A 36 3.95 -0.22 -3.29
CA LEU A 36 2.51 -0.44 -3.31
C LEU A 36 1.78 0.86 -3.06
N PHE A 37 0.69 1.05 -3.79
CA PHE A 37 -0.21 2.20 -3.67
C PHE A 37 -1.65 1.70 -3.59
N ILE A 38 -2.50 2.43 -2.86
CA ILE A 38 -3.95 2.16 -2.82
C ILE A 38 -4.67 3.26 -3.59
N ALA A 39 -5.43 2.89 -4.62
CA ALA A 39 -6.39 3.79 -5.24
C ALA A 39 -7.51 4.10 -4.21
N ALA A 40 -7.53 5.33 -3.71
CA ALA A 40 -8.43 5.76 -2.64
C ALA A 40 -9.31 6.91 -3.12
N ASN A 41 -10.53 6.55 -3.54
CA ASN A 41 -11.51 7.50 -4.08
C ASN A 41 -12.63 7.87 -3.09
N SER A 42 -12.72 7.18 -1.95
CA SER A 42 -13.61 7.50 -0.83
C SER A 42 -12.79 7.81 0.43
N GLU A 43 -13.43 8.47 1.39
CA GLU A 43 -12.86 8.72 2.71
C GLU A 43 -12.46 7.43 3.44
N GLU A 44 -13.32 6.41 3.38
CA GLU A 44 -13.07 5.11 3.98
C GLU A 44 -11.83 4.43 3.39
N SER A 45 -11.65 4.48 2.07
CA SER A 45 -10.45 3.93 1.42
C SER A 45 -9.18 4.70 1.81
N VAL A 46 -9.28 6.03 2.03
CA VAL A 46 -8.17 6.84 2.53
C VAL A 46 -7.79 6.41 3.96
N LEU A 47 -8.78 6.23 4.84
CA LEU A 47 -8.56 5.76 6.20
C LEU A 47 -7.97 4.35 6.23
N SER A 48 -8.45 3.45 5.38
CA SER A 48 -7.91 2.09 5.24
C SER A 48 -6.44 2.11 4.81
N ALA A 49 -6.11 2.91 3.80
CA ALA A 49 -4.74 3.10 3.34
C ALA A 49 -3.83 3.71 4.43
N ALA A 50 -4.35 4.69 5.18
CA ALA A 50 -3.64 5.31 6.29
C ALA A 50 -3.30 4.30 7.39
N ARG A 51 -4.27 3.49 7.83
CA ARG A 51 -4.04 2.42 8.82
C ARG A 51 -2.98 1.42 8.36
N LEU A 52 -2.95 1.09 7.07
CA LEU A 52 -1.93 0.22 6.47
C LEU A 52 -0.56 0.91 6.26
N GLY A 53 -0.50 2.24 6.41
CA GLY A 53 0.69 3.05 6.16
C GLY A 53 1.15 3.00 4.70
N LEU A 54 0.21 2.83 3.76
CA LEU A 54 0.46 2.77 2.32
C LEU A 54 0.04 4.09 1.65
N PRO A 55 0.80 4.58 0.65
CA PRO A 55 0.46 5.80 -0.06
C PRO A 55 -0.85 5.65 -0.84
N THR A 56 -1.62 6.74 -0.91
CA THR A 56 -2.87 6.82 -1.66
C THR A 56 -2.66 7.41 -3.05
N LEU A 57 -3.33 6.83 -4.05
CA LEU A 57 -3.55 7.45 -5.36
C LEU A 57 -5.00 7.92 -5.42
N SER A 58 -5.22 9.17 -5.83
CA SER A 58 -6.55 9.73 -6.00
C SER A 58 -6.85 9.97 -7.47
N SER A 59 -8.11 9.84 -7.85
CA SER A 59 -8.58 10.24 -9.18
C SER A 59 -8.28 11.72 -9.45
N PHE A 60 -7.93 12.02 -10.70
CA PHE A 60 -7.70 13.39 -11.18
C PHE A 60 -8.96 14.27 -11.07
N PHE A 61 -10.15 13.69 -11.07
CA PHE A 61 -11.42 14.41 -10.98
C PHE A 61 -11.79 14.88 -9.57
N VAL A 62 -11.00 14.54 -8.55
CA VAL A 62 -11.25 15.00 -7.17
C VAL A 62 -10.86 16.48 -7.05
N PRO A 63 -11.77 17.39 -6.68
CA PRO A 63 -11.44 18.79 -6.50
C PRO A 63 -10.32 19.00 -5.47
N VAL A 64 -9.46 20.00 -5.71
CA VAL A 64 -8.31 20.30 -4.83
C VAL A 64 -8.68 20.44 -3.36
N PRO A 65 -9.77 21.15 -2.97
CA PRO A 65 -10.14 21.26 -1.55
C PRO A 65 -10.42 19.90 -0.90
N GLU A 66 -11.08 19.00 -1.62
CA GLU A 66 -11.37 17.66 -1.13
C GLU A 66 -10.11 16.80 -1.07
N LEU A 67 -9.19 16.92 -2.03
CA LEU A 67 -7.89 16.27 -1.98
C LEU A 67 -7.07 16.73 -0.76
N GLN A 68 -7.10 18.02 -0.44
CA GLN A 68 -6.46 18.57 0.76
C GLN A 68 -7.06 18.00 2.05
N ARG A 69 -8.40 17.90 2.13
CA ARG A 69 -9.12 17.29 3.25
C ARG A 69 -8.70 15.82 3.43
N ARG A 70 -8.71 15.03 2.35
CA ARG A 70 -8.28 13.61 2.37
C ARG A 70 -6.83 13.44 2.79
N ARG A 71 -5.94 14.33 2.33
CA ARG A 71 -4.52 14.33 2.75
C ARG A 71 -4.36 14.58 4.25
N ARG A 72 -5.14 15.48 4.84
CA ARG A 72 -5.13 15.73 6.29
C ARG A 72 -5.57 14.48 7.04
N LEU A 73 -6.72 13.92 6.65
CA LEU A 73 -7.26 12.71 7.25
C LEU A 73 -6.27 11.54 7.22
N TYR A 74 -5.60 11.34 6.08
CA TYR A 74 -4.55 10.34 5.95
C TYR A 74 -3.42 10.58 6.95
N ARG A 75 -2.90 11.81 7.01
CA ARG A 75 -1.77 12.16 7.90
C ARG A 75 -2.09 11.98 9.37
N ASP A 76 -3.31 12.30 9.77
CA ASP A 76 -3.75 12.21 11.17
C ASP A 76 -3.96 10.76 11.60
N THR A 77 -4.34 9.89 10.66
CA THR A 77 -4.61 8.46 10.92
C THR A 77 -3.38 7.58 10.75
N ALA A 78 -2.47 7.95 9.83
CA ALA A 78 -1.36 7.09 9.46
C ALA A 78 -0.39 6.91 10.65
N PRO A 79 0.13 5.69 10.87
CA PRO A 79 1.15 5.49 11.89
C PRO A 79 2.36 6.35 11.55
N ARG A 80 2.99 6.93 12.57
CA ARG A 80 4.22 7.72 12.42
C ARG A 80 5.35 6.81 11.93
N ARG A 81 5.45 6.63 10.62
CA ARG A 81 6.61 6.02 9.98
C ARG A 81 7.71 7.08 9.96
N ARG A 82 8.97 6.67 10.22
CA ARG A 82 10.11 7.47 9.73
C ARG A 82 9.88 7.62 8.23
N CYS A 83 9.74 8.86 7.78
CA CYS A 83 9.45 9.18 6.40
C CYS A 83 10.51 8.48 5.53
N ALA A 84 10.15 7.43 4.81
CA ALA A 84 10.98 6.93 3.73
C ALA A 84 10.91 8.02 2.67
N GLN A 85 11.94 8.86 2.64
CA GLN A 85 12.01 9.96 1.69
C GLN A 85 11.87 9.40 0.27
N PRO A 86 11.13 10.09 -0.62
CA PRO A 86 11.14 9.71 -2.03
C PRO A 86 12.58 9.72 -2.52
N SER A 87 13.01 8.64 -3.17
CA SER A 87 14.34 8.54 -3.78
C SER A 87 14.58 9.77 -4.66
N PRO A 88 15.73 10.45 -4.55
CA PRO A 88 16.05 11.53 -5.46
C PRO A 88 16.04 10.97 -6.88
N ARG A 89 15.40 11.70 -7.81
CA ARG A 89 15.54 11.41 -9.24
C ARG A 89 17.01 11.62 -9.59
N SER A 90 17.66 10.55 -10.06
CA SER A 90 18.98 10.57 -10.70
C SER A 90 19.00 11.44 -11.95
#